data_AF-A0A962B4A2-F1
#
_entry.id   AF-A0A962B4A2-F1
#
_cell.length_a   1.000
_cell.length_b   1.000
_cell.length_c   1.000
_cell.angle_alpha   90.00
_cell.angle_beta   90.00
_cell.angle_gamma   90.00
#
_symmetry.space_group_name_H-M   'P 1'
#
loop_
_entity.id
_entity.type
_entity.pdbx_description
1 polymer ?
#
loop_
_entity_poly.entity_id
_entity_poly.type
_entity_poly.pdbx_seq_one_letter_code
_entity_poly.pdbx_strand_id
1 'polypeptide(L)'
;MTAIASPTRRRPRSRRKARQAASFSRHLLLIGASIIVLVPIGYMILASFKSVADFFGNPYGLPTEWAVENYTRAWTEAHVSIT
;
A
#
# COMPACT_ATOMS: atom_id res chain seq x y z
N MET A 1 -29.72 -4.43 -59.32
CA MET A 1 -29.73 -4.73 -57.88
C MET A 1 -28.36 -5.31 -57.52
N THR A 2 -27.40 -4.49 -57.11
CA THR A 2 -26.02 -4.95 -56.82
C THR A 2 -25.74 -4.72 -55.34
N ALA A 3 -25.83 -5.79 -54.55
CA ALA A 3 -25.53 -5.73 -53.13
C ALA A 3 -24.01 -5.63 -52.94
N ILE A 4 -23.55 -4.48 -52.42
CA ILE A 4 -22.16 -4.28 -52.02
C ILE A 4 -21.96 -5.01 -50.69
N ALA A 5 -21.32 -6.17 -50.72
CA ALA A 5 -20.93 -6.90 -49.52
C ALA A 5 -19.96 -6.03 -48.70
N SER A 6 -20.33 -5.70 -47.47
CA SER A 6 -19.52 -4.92 -46.54
C SER A 6 -18.40 -5.81 -45.97
N PRO A 7 -17.12 -5.40 -46.02
CA PRO A 7 -16.04 -6.20 -45.47
C PRO A 7 -16.14 -6.20 -43.95
N THR A 8 -16.48 -7.35 -43.37
CA THR A 8 -16.50 -7.56 -41.92
C THR A 8 -15.05 -7.50 -41.40
N ARG A 9 -14.63 -6.33 -40.93
CA ARG A 9 -13.28 -6.11 -40.38
C ARG A 9 -13.10 -6.92 -39.10
N ARG A 10 -12.52 -8.13 -39.22
CA ARG A 10 -12.12 -8.97 -38.09
C ARG A 10 -11.13 -8.18 -37.21
N ARG A 11 -11.55 -7.81 -36.01
CA ARG A 11 -10.64 -7.19 -35.02
C ARG A 11 -9.53 -8.19 -34.69
N PRO A 12 -8.25 -7.84 -34.86
CA PRO A 12 -7.16 -8.79 -34.64
C PRO A 12 -7.06 -9.15 -33.15
N ARG A 13 -7.03 -10.46 -32.84
CA ARG A 13 -6.89 -11.01 -31.47
C ARG A 13 -5.68 -10.45 -30.71
N SER A 14 -4.66 -9.95 -31.40
CA SER A 14 -3.46 -9.34 -30.80
C SER A 14 -3.77 -8.11 -29.93
N ARG A 15 -4.80 -7.32 -30.29
CA ARG A 15 -5.23 -6.16 -29.46
C ARG A 15 -5.76 -6.57 -28.09
N ARG A 16 -6.31 -7.79 -27.94
CA ARG A 16 -6.87 -8.26 -26.66
C ARG A 16 -5.75 -8.65 -25.69
N LYS A 17 -4.71 -9.35 -26.17
CA LYS A 17 -3.52 -9.70 -25.36
C LYS A 17 -2.73 -8.45 -24.94
N ALA A 18 -2.54 -7.49 -25.86
CA ALA A 18 -1.88 -6.23 -25.54
C ALA A 18 -2.63 -5.41 -24.47
N ARG A 19 -3.98 -5.38 -24.54
CA ARG A 19 -4.82 -4.74 -23.51
C ARG A 19 -4.75 -5.46 -22.16
N GLN A 20 -4.70 -6.80 -22.15
CA GLN A 20 -4.55 -7.57 -20.90
C GLN A 20 -3.17 -7.35 -20.26
N ALA A 21 -2.10 -7.35 -21.04
CA ALA A 21 -0.75 -7.07 -20.55
C ALA A 21 -0.64 -5.64 -19.98
N ALA A 22 -1.22 -4.65 -20.67
CA ALA A 22 -1.28 -3.27 -20.19
C ALA A 22 -2.13 -3.11 -18.91
N SER A 23 -3.21 -3.88 -18.78
CA SER A 23 -3.99 -3.90 -17.53
C SER A 23 -3.16 -4.48 -16.39
N PHE A 24 -2.48 -5.60 -16.61
CA PHE A 24 -1.66 -6.25 -15.59
C PHE A 24 -0.50 -5.36 -15.13
N SER A 25 0.23 -4.73 -16.06
CA SER A 25 1.32 -3.81 -15.71
C SER A 25 0.83 -2.60 -14.91
N ARG A 26 -0.34 -2.06 -15.25
CA ARG A 26 -0.96 -0.97 -14.46
C ARG A 26 -1.28 -1.40 -13.04
N HIS A 27 -1.86 -2.58 -12.84
CA HIS A 27 -2.16 -3.08 -11.49
C HIS A 27 -0.88 -3.30 -10.68
N LEU A 28 0.17 -3.86 -11.31
CA LEU A 28 1.46 -4.05 -10.65
C LEU A 28 2.08 -2.72 -10.21
N LEU A 29 2.03 -1.69 -11.06
CA LEU A 29 2.46 -0.34 -10.72
C LEU A 29 1.68 0.25 -9.53
N LEU A 30 0.36 0.11 -9.55
CA LEU A 30 -0.50 0.61 -8.46
C LEU A 30 -0.22 -0.13 -7.15
N ILE A 31 -0.05 -1.45 -7.19
CA ILE A 31 0.31 -2.25 -6.00
C ILE A 31 1.68 -1.81 -5.46
N GLY A 32 2.67 -1.66 -6.34
CA GLY A 32 4.01 -1.18 -5.95
C GLY A 32 3.95 0.21 -5.32
N ALA A 33 3.22 1.14 -5.93
CA ALA A 33 3.01 2.48 -5.37
C ALA A 33 2.33 2.44 -3.99
N SER A 34 1.29 1.61 -3.83
CA SER A 34 0.63 1.41 -2.54
C SER A 34 1.58 0.87 -1.48
N ILE A 35 2.43 -0.11 -1.82
CA ILE A 35 3.41 -0.68 -0.88
C ILE A 35 4.40 0.40 -0.44
N ILE A 36 4.91 1.22 -1.37
CA ILE A 36 5.85 2.31 -1.04
C ILE A 36 5.26 3.28 -0.01
N VAL A 37 3.94 3.53 -0.06
CA VAL A 37 3.25 4.39 0.90
C VAL A 37 2.92 3.65 2.20
N LEU A 38 2.44 2.41 2.12
CA LEU A 38 1.94 1.66 3.27
C LEU A 38 3.07 1.12 4.18
N VAL A 39 4.22 0.77 3.62
CA VAL A 39 5.36 0.26 4.40
C VAL A 39 5.84 1.24 5.47
N PRO A 40 6.14 2.52 5.17
CA PRO A 40 6.57 3.47 6.21
C PRO A 40 5.47 3.75 7.23
N ILE A 41 4.20 3.74 6.83
CA ILE A 41 3.07 3.89 7.77
C ILE A 41 2.99 2.69 8.71
N GLY A 42 3.06 1.47 8.17
CA GLY A 42 3.07 0.25 8.97
C GLY A 42 4.27 0.19 9.91
N TYR A 43 5.44 0.64 9.46
CA TYR A 43 6.62 0.77 10.30
C TYR A 43 6.43 1.78 11.43
N MET A 44 5.83 2.95 11.17
CA MET A 44 5.53 3.94 12.19
C MET A 44 4.57 3.40 13.26
N ILE A 45 3.53 2.67 12.84
CA ILE A 45 2.60 2.01 13.78
C ILE A 45 3.34 0.95 14.60
N LEU A 46 4.19 0.14 13.99
CA LEU A 46 4.99 -0.85 14.72
C LEU A 46 5.95 -0.18 15.71
N ALA A 47 6.57 0.92 15.29
CA ALA A 47 7.52 1.69 16.10
C ALA A 47 6.83 2.37 17.30
N SER A 48 5.57 2.79 17.19
CA SER A 48 4.86 3.40 18.32
C SER A 48 4.61 2.43 19.48
N PHE A 49 4.66 1.11 19.22
CA PHE A 49 4.59 0.09 20.26
C PHE A 49 5.96 -0.30 20.85
N LYS A 50 7.08 0.24 20.36
CA LYS A 50 8.42 -0.11 20.87
C LYS A 50 8.80 0.74 22.08
N SER A 51 9.65 0.18 22.95
CA SER A 51 10.37 0.93 23.97
C SER A 51 11.48 1.78 23.35
N VAL A 52 11.96 2.81 24.07
CA VAL A 52 13.09 3.65 23.62
C VAL A 52 14.35 2.80 23.41
N ALA A 53 14.61 1.85 24.31
CA ALA A 53 15.76 0.96 24.22
C ALA A 53 15.68 0.06 22.97
N ASP A 54 14.51 -0.52 22.68
CA ASP A 54 14.31 -1.36 21.49
C ASP A 54 14.37 -0.56 20.19
N PHE A 55 13.92 0.70 20.20
CA PHE A 55 13.98 1.56 19.03
C PHE A 55 15.43 1.81 18.59
N PHE A 56 16.35 2.04 19.54
CA PHE A 56 17.77 2.24 19.25
C PHE A 56 18.56 0.94 19.11
N GLY A 57 18.17 -0.14 19.81
CA GLY A 57 18.85 -1.43 19.78
C GLY A 57 18.46 -2.32 18.60
N ASN A 58 17.19 -2.31 18.19
CA ASN A 58 16.66 -3.12 17.09
C ASN A 58 15.64 -2.34 16.23
N PRO A 59 16.11 -1.39 15.41
CA PRO A 59 15.24 -0.47 14.68
C PRO A 59 14.28 -1.20 13.73
N TYR A 60 14.74 -2.22 13.00
CA TYR A 60 13.92 -2.94 12.02
C TYR A 60 13.27 -4.22 12.55
N GLY A 61 13.54 -4.63 13.79
CA GLY A 61 12.93 -5.81 14.39
C GLY A 61 11.50 -5.59 14.85
N LEU A 62 10.84 -6.67 15.29
CA LEU A 62 9.57 -6.56 15.99
C LEU A 62 9.78 -6.06 17.43
N PRO A 63 8.77 -5.46 18.06
CA PRO A 63 8.83 -5.11 19.48
C PRO A 63 9.06 -6.37 20.31
N THR A 64 10.03 -6.31 21.23
CA THR A 64 10.22 -7.37 22.24
C THR A 64 9.11 -7.31 23.28
N GLU A 65 8.67 -6.10 23.63
CA GLU A 65 7.52 -5.78 24.44
C GLU A 65 6.57 -4.81 23.70
N TRP A 66 5.26 -4.97 23.92
CA TRP A 66 4.24 -4.08 23.35
C TRP A 66 3.96 -2.95 24.35
N ALA A 67 4.61 -1.80 24.16
CA ALA A 67 4.50 -0.62 25.02
C ALA A 67 3.22 0.18 24.72
N VAL A 68 2.05 -0.38 25.06
CA VAL A 68 0.74 0.30 24.87
C VAL A 68 0.61 1.52 25.79
N GLU A 69 1.37 1.55 26.88
CA GLU A 69 1.48 2.68 27.80
C GLU A 69 2.02 3.95 27.11
N ASN A 70 2.70 3.81 25.97
CA ASN A 70 3.11 4.95 25.16
C ASN A 70 1.91 5.82 24.75
N TYR A 71 0.74 5.23 24.51
CA TYR A 71 -0.46 5.98 24.12
C TYR A 71 -1.08 6.76 25.29
N THR A 72 -1.17 6.15 26.48
CA THR A 72 -1.69 6.83 27.68
C THR A 72 -0.76 7.94 28.13
N ARG A 73 0.56 7.68 28.07
CA ARG A 73 1.61 8.67 28.33
C ARG A 73 1.57 9.82 27.34
N ALA A 74 1.48 9.55 26.04
CA ALA A 74 1.40 10.58 25.01
C ALA A 74 0.18 11.49 25.20
N TRP A 75 -0.98 10.95 25.58
CA TRP A 75 -2.19 11.74 25.82
C TRP A 75 -2.06 12.65 27.05
N THR A 76 -1.38 12.15 28.10
CA THR A 76 -1.15 12.87 29.35
C THR A 76 -0.08 13.96 29.17
N GLU A 77 1.04 13.64 28.50
CA GLU A 77 2.13 14.57 28.21
C GLU A 77 1.74 15.63 27.18
N ALA A 78 0.87 15.31 26.21
CA ALA A 78 0.38 16.29 25.24
C ALA A 78 -0.60 17.32 25.85
N HIS A 79 -0.84 17.27 27.18
CA HIS A 79 -1.83 18.09 27.87
C HIS A 79 -3.22 18.02 27.22
N VAL A 80 -3.55 16.89 26.59
CA VAL A 80 -4.90 16.65 26.07
C VAL A 80 -5.73 16.20 27.26
N SER A 81 -6.07 17.16 28.12
CA SER A 81 -7.06 16.94 29.18
C SER A 81 -8.39 16.64 28.51
N ILE A 82 -8.86 15.40 28.62
CA ILE A 82 -10.28 15.08 28.50
C ILE A 82 -10.96 15.55 29.79
N THR A 83 -11.01 16.87 29.96
CA THR A 83 -11.74 17.60 30.99
C THR A 83 -12.10 18.94 30.38
#